data_AF-A0A975TC75-F1
#
_entry.id   AF-A0A975TC75-F1
#
_cell.length_a   1.000
_cell.length_b   1.000
_cell.length_c   1.000
_cell.angle_alpha   90.00
_cell.angle_beta   90.00
_cell.angle_gamma   90.00
#
_symmetry.space_group_name_H-M   'P 1'
#
loop_
_entity.id
_entity.type
_entity.pdbx_description
1 polymer ?
#
loop_
_entity_poly.entity_id
_entity_poly.type
_entity_poly.pdbx_seq_one_letter_code
_entity_poly.pdbx_strand_id
1 'polypeptide(L)'
;MINAPLDRTATATNNDLSIDTANITITVLATEELTEEEERDRLHLERQVERAFYEAGKALRELRDRRLYRNSHKTFDEYCKDRFSYNRSRSYQLIDAAGIVDNLRECPQIVDILPTAEGQVRPLTKLEAEEQVDCWQEAVEAAGGKVPSGRIVKSIVDKIREKTNLPNPYHLGEVCQILPKDNPELKGKSGCWGIITHVGNFSCTITTWDGEYTVKIENLKYLNYSGADCEYMQQLCQRLVRLHQATGNRDAAVGWLLSGLGKQNQPFLTPLQEKLLAVVEEEYGLS
;
A
#
# COMPACT_ATOMS: atom_id res chain seq x y z
N MET A 1 84.25 4.13 -52.09
CA MET A 1 83.70 2.90 -52.72
C MET A 1 82.22 3.19 -53.00
N ILE A 2 81.90 4.02 -53.99
CA ILE A 2 81.69 3.72 -55.41
C ILE A 2 80.69 2.57 -55.62
N ASN A 3 79.40 2.91 -55.81
CA ASN A 3 78.62 2.59 -57.02
C ASN A 3 77.18 3.08 -56.87
N ALA A 4 76.87 4.18 -57.56
CA ALA A 4 75.55 4.42 -58.17
C ALA A 4 75.55 3.74 -59.56
N PRO A 5 74.40 3.44 -60.23
CA PRO A 5 73.67 4.52 -60.93
C PRO A 5 72.14 4.32 -61.21
N LEU A 6 71.50 5.45 -61.55
CA LEU A 6 70.41 5.72 -62.54
C LEU A 6 69.08 4.91 -62.44
N ASP A 7 67.94 5.51 -62.05
CA ASP A 7 67.04 6.47 -62.75
C ASP A 7 65.83 5.80 -63.45
N ARG A 8 64.67 6.48 -63.34
CA ARG A 8 63.34 6.30 -63.99
C ARG A 8 62.41 5.28 -63.31
N THR A 9 61.28 5.68 -62.71
CA THR A 9 60.19 6.46 -63.31
C THR A 9 59.57 7.50 -62.36
N ALA A 10 59.29 8.67 -62.93
CA ALA A 10 58.67 9.84 -62.31
C ALA A 10 57.14 9.72 -62.16
N THR A 11 56.60 10.35 -61.12
CA THR A 11 55.47 11.31 -61.22
C THR A 11 55.40 12.19 -59.97
N ALA A 12 55.38 13.51 -60.20
CA ALA A 12 55.11 14.56 -59.22
C ALA A 12 53.68 14.41 -58.64
N THR A 13 53.35 14.91 -57.45
CA THR A 13 52.99 16.31 -57.24
C THR A 13 53.17 16.78 -55.80
N ASN A 14 53.93 17.87 -55.63
CA ASN A 14 53.70 18.88 -54.60
C ASN A 14 52.74 19.94 -55.17
N ASN A 15 51.99 20.58 -54.27
CA ASN A 15 51.42 21.94 -54.27
C ASN A 15 49.93 21.92 -53.95
N ASP A 16 49.50 22.44 -52.80
CA ASP A 16 49.42 23.84 -52.37
C ASP A 16 47.99 24.38 -52.61
N LEU A 17 47.41 24.92 -51.53
CA LEU A 17 46.23 25.80 -51.46
C LEU A 17 44.86 25.32 -51.97
N SER A 18 43.89 25.21 -51.05
CA SER A 18 42.62 25.95 -51.13
C SER A 18 41.82 25.76 -49.83
N ILE A 19 41.64 26.83 -49.05
CA ILE A 19 40.55 26.88 -48.07
C ILE A 19 39.31 27.23 -48.91
N ASP A 20 38.55 26.21 -49.29
CA ASP A 20 37.23 26.42 -49.89
C ASP A 20 36.27 26.85 -48.77
N THR A 21 36.07 28.17 -48.67
CA THR A 21 34.89 28.78 -48.06
C THR A 21 33.66 28.47 -48.91
N ALA A 22 33.27 27.20 -48.97
CA ALA A 22 32.02 26.75 -49.56
C ALA A 22 30.96 26.68 -48.46
N ASN A 23 30.16 27.74 -48.36
CA ASN A 23 28.80 27.79 -47.80
C ASN A 23 28.42 26.67 -46.82
N ILE A 24 28.81 26.83 -45.56
CA ILE A 24 28.05 26.21 -44.47
C ILE A 24 26.82 27.10 -44.27
N THR A 25 25.77 26.81 -45.02
CA THR A 25 24.44 27.35 -44.75
C THR A 25 23.99 26.77 -43.41
N ILE A 26 24.29 27.49 -42.32
CA ILE A 26 23.66 27.24 -41.02
C ILE A 26 22.21 27.66 -41.21
N THR A 27 21.35 26.70 -41.56
CA THR A 27 19.90 26.86 -41.46
C THR A 27 19.56 26.99 -39.98
N VAL A 28 19.60 28.23 -39.49
CA VAL A 28 18.94 28.61 -38.25
C VAL A 28 17.47 28.32 -38.47
N LEU A 29 16.97 27.23 -37.90
CA LEU A 29 15.54 26.96 -37.76
C LEU A 29 14.96 28.13 -36.95
N ALA A 30 14.49 29.16 -37.64
CA ALA A 30 13.66 30.19 -37.04
C ALA A 30 12.45 29.49 -36.44
N THR A 31 12.42 29.38 -35.11
CA THR A 31 11.22 29.00 -34.39
C THR A 31 10.22 30.13 -34.60
N GLU A 32 9.17 29.89 -35.38
CA GLU A 32 8.07 30.84 -35.53
C GLU A 32 7.47 31.10 -34.13
N GLU A 33 7.53 32.36 -33.68
CA GLU A 33 6.93 32.76 -32.40
C GLU A 33 5.41 32.77 -32.54
N LEU A 34 4.70 32.26 -31.52
CA LEU A 34 3.25 32.22 -31.52
C LEU A 34 2.67 33.62 -31.36
N THR A 35 1.61 33.91 -32.11
CA THR A 35 0.80 35.11 -31.92
C THR A 35 0.02 35.06 -30.60
N GLU A 36 -0.37 36.22 -30.07
CA GLU A 36 -1.20 36.30 -28.85
C GLU A 36 -2.52 35.51 -28.97
N GLU A 37 -3.05 35.36 -30.18
CA GLU A 37 -4.24 34.55 -30.44
C GLU A 37 -3.93 33.05 -30.29
N GLU A 38 -2.86 32.57 -30.92
CA GLU A 38 -2.44 31.17 -30.81
C GLU A 38 -2.03 30.79 -29.38
N GLU A 39 -1.44 31.71 -28.61
CA GLU A 39 -1.13 31.46 -27.20
C GLU A 39 -2.38 31.30 -26.33
N ARG A 40 -3.43 32.10 -26.60
CA ARG A 40 -4.73 31.97 -25.92
C ARG A 40 -5.42 30.67 -26.29
N ASP A 41 -5.39 30.30 -27.57
CA ASP A 41 -5.96 29.05 -28.06
C ASP A 41 -5.24 27.83 -27.48
N ARG A 42 -3.90 27.86 -27.46
CA ARG A 42 -3.07 26.84 -26.80
C ARG A 42 -3.50 26.65 -25.35
N LEU A 43 -3.58 27.75 -24.57
CA LEU A 43 -3.98 27.68 -23.16
C LEU A 43 -5.40 27.13 -22.98
N HIS A 44 -6.33 27.49 -23.86
CA HIS A 44 -7.70 26.97 -23.82
C HIS A 44 -7.74 25.46 -24.06
N LEU A 45 -7.05 24.99 -25.11
CA LEU A 45 -6.99 23.58 -25.49
C LEU A 45 -6.27 22.74 -24.43
N GLU A 46 -5.17 23.23 -23.87
CA GLU A 46 -4.46 22.56 -22.78
C GLU A 46 -5.38 22.32 -21.57
N ARG A 47 -6.11 23.35 -21.12
CA ARG A 47 -7.07 23.23 -20.01
C ARG A 47 -8.18 22.24 -20.30
N GLN A 48 -8.64 22.16 -21.56
CA GLN A 48 -9.65 21.20 -21.97
C GLN A 48 -9.13 19.76 -21.84
N VAL A 49 -7.90 19.52 -22.30
CA VAL A 49 -7.25 18.20 -22.20
C VAL A 49 -7.04 17.80 -20.74
N GLU A 50 -6.53 18.71 -19.91
CA GLU A 50 -6.29 18.46 -18.48
C GLU A 50 -7.59 18.14 -17.70
N ARG A 51 -8.72 18.72 -18.11
CA ARG A 51 -10.03 18.49 -17.47
C ARG A 51 -10.79 17.29 -18.02
N ALA A 52 -10.39 16.74 -19.16
CA ALA A 52 -11.14 15.71 -19.87
C ALA A 52 -11.42 14.47 -19.01
N PHE A 53 -10.45 14.01 -18.21
CA PHE A 53 -10.66 12.84 -17.34
C PHE A 53 -11.68 13.11 -16.23
N TYR A 54 -11.64 14.31 -15.66
CA TYR A 54 -12.54 14.75 -14.60
C TYR A 54 -13.96 14.91 -15.12
N GLU A 55 -14.13 15.57 -16.27
CA GLU A 55 -15.44 15.72 -16.92
C GLU A 55 -16.03 14.37 -17.33
N ALA A 56 -15.22 13.48 -17.91
CA ALA A 56 -15.63 12.13 -18.22
C ALA A 56 -16.07 11.37 -16.96
N GLY A 57 -15.29 11.46 -15.87
CA GLY A 57 -15.63 10.84 -14.59
C GLY A 57 -16.96 11.32 -14.00
N LYS A 58 -17.22 12.63 -14.03
CA LYS A 58 -18.50 13.21 -13.59
C LYS A 58 -19.66 12.75 -14.46
N ALA A 59 -19.51 12.76 -15.78
CA ALA A 59 -20.54 12.31 -16.70
C ALA A 59 -20.86 10.82 -16.50
N LEU A 60 -19.82 9.98 -16.33
CA LEU A 60 -19.98 8.56 -16.03
C LEU A 60 -20.69 8.32 -14.69
N ARG A 61 -20.37 9.12 -13.66
CA ARG A 61 -21.06 9.08 -12.35
C ARG A 61 -22.55 9.38 -12.51
N GLU A 62 -22.89 10.44 -13.22
CA GLU A 62 -24.27 10.85 -13.47
C GLU A 62 -25.05 9.78 -14.28
N LEU A 63 -24.45 9.24 -15.33
CA LEU A 63 -25.01 8.13 -16.11
C LEU A 63 -25.31 6.91 -15.24
N ARG A 64 -24.40 6.57 -14.32
CA ARG A 64 -24.52 5.45 -13.38
C ARG A 64 -25.61 5.68 -12.34
N ASP A 65 -25.53 6.79 -11.61
CA ASP A 65 -26.33 7.05 -10.41
C ASP A 65 -27.81 7.28 -10.79
N ARG A 66 -28.08 7.95 -11.92
CA ARG A 66 -29.44 8.10 -12.47
C ARG A 66 -29.89 6.94 -13.34
N ARG A 67 -29.04 5.93 -13.53
CA ARG A 67 -29.28 4.74 -14.36
C ARG A 67 -29.76 5.09 -15.78
N LEU A 68 -29.15 6.07 -16.42
CA LEU A 68 -29.55 6.55 -17.76
C LEU A 68 -29.29 5.53 -18.89
N TYR A 69 -28.60 4.44 -18.58
CA TYR A 69 -28.37 3.30 -19.47
C TYR A 69 -29.51 2.26 -19.48
N ARG A 70 -30.47 2.34 -18.55
CA ARG A 70 -31.46 1.28 -18.27
C ARG A 70 -32.39 0.88 -19.42
N ASN A 71 -32.52 1.72 -20.46
CA ASN A 71 -33.37 1.43 -21.62
C ASN A 71 -32.65 0.58 -22.70
N SER A 72 -31.33 0.50 -22.66
CA SER A 72 -30.51 -0.17 -23.68
C SER A 72 -29.68 -1.31 -23.09
N HIS A 73 -29.22 -1.18 -21.85
CA HIS A 73 -28.31 -2.13 -21.21
C HIS A 73 -28.80 -2.53 -19.82
N LYS A 74 -28.52 -3.78 -19.42
CA LYS A 74 -28.90 -4.28 -18.09
C LYS A 74 -28.01 -3.72 -17.00
N THR A 75 -26.73 -3.53 -17.29
CA THR A 75 -25.74 -3.02 -16.34
C THR A 75 -24.99 -1.81 -16.88
N PHE A 76 -24.51 -0.95 -15.96
CA PHE A 76 -23.68 0.20 -16.31
C PHE A 76 -22.37 -0.23 -16.98
N ASP A 77 -21.80 -1.34 -16.53
CA ASP A 77 -20.53 -1.88 -17.01
C ASP A 77 -20.63 -2.29 -18.49
N GLU A 78 -21.72 -2.97 -18.87
CA GLU A 78 -22.01 -3.33 -20.27
C GLU A 78 -22.17 -2.08 -21.14
N TYR A 79 -22.92 -1.09 -20.66
CA TYR A 79 -23.12 0.18 -21.37
C TYR A 79 -21.80 0.91 -21.63
N CYS A 80 -20.92 0.98 -20.62
CA CYS A 80 -19.61 1.61 -20.76
C CYS A 80 -18.70 0.88 -21.76
N LYS A 81 -18.77 -0.46 -21.76
CA LYS A 81 -18.00 -1.29 -22.68
C LYS A 81 -18.46 -1.09 -24.12
N ASP A 82 -19.76 -1.11 -24.37
CA ASP A 82 -20.32 -0.96 -25.72
C ASP A 82 -20.15 0.47 -26.26
N ARG A 83 -20.52 1.48 -25.46
CA ARG A 83 -20.54 2.88 -25.94
C ARG A 83 -19.18 3.57 -25.96
N PHE A 84 -18.31 3.26 -24.99
CA PHE A 84 -17.05 3.99 -24.78
C PHE A 84 -15.82 3.08 -24.86
N SER A 85 -15.97 1.76 -25.10
CA SER A 85 -14.88 0.79 -25.05
C SER A 85 -14.15 0.75 -23.69
N TYR A 86 -14.82 1.17 -22.61
CA TYR A 86 -14.26 1.12 -21.26
C TYR A 86 -14.63 -0.17 -20.56
N ASN A 87 -13.62 -0.84 -20.00
CA ASN A 87 -13.88 -1.92 -19.06
C ASN A 87 -14.38 -1.36 -17.72
N ARG A 88 -14.97 -2.23 -16.88
CA ARG A 88 -15.46 -1.85 -15.54
C ARG A 88 -14.41 -1.08 -14.75
N SER A 89 -13.18 -1.58 -14.67
CA SER A 89 -12.13 -0.91 -13.88
C SER A 89 -11.88 0.53 -14.33
N ARG A 90 -11.78 0.77 -15.64
CA ARG A 90 -11.53 2.11 -16.18
C ARG A 90 -12.68 3.07 -15.89
N SER A 91 -13.93 2.63 -16.04
CA SER A 91 -15.10 3.47 -15.76
C SER A 91 -15.13 3.92 -14.30
N TYR A 92 -14.90 3.01 -13.36
CA TYR A 92 -14.93 3.36 -11.93
C TYR A 92 -13.70 4.17 -11.52
N GLN A 93 -12.51 3.91 -12.07
CA GLN A 93 -11.33 4.75 -11.85
C GLN A 93 -11.58 6.22 -12.21
N LEU A 94 -12.25 6.48 -13.35
CA LEU A 94 -12.61 7.84 -13.75
C LEU A 94 -13.64 8.47 -12.79
N ILE A 95 -14.63 7.70 -12.34
CA ILE A 95 -15.64 8.18 -11.37
C ILE A 95 -14.99 8.54 -10.04
N ASP A 96 -14.12 7.67 -9.52
CA ASP A 96 -13.43 7.83 -8.24
C ASP A 96 -12.45 9.01 -8.31
N ALA A 97 -11.67 9.09 -9.39
CA ALA A 97 -10.77 10.22 -9.66
C ALA A 97 -11.51 11.55 -9.69
N ALA A 98 -12.67 11.60 -10.33
CA ALA A 98 -13.48 12.80 -10.31
C ALA A 98 -13.98 13.15 -8.90
N GLY A 99 -14.22 12.17 -8.04
CA GLY A 99 -14.67 12.40 -6.66
C GLY A 99 -13.57 13.03 -5.81
N ILE A 100 -12.33 12.58 -5.99
CA ILE A 100 -11.16 13.18 -5.36
C ILE A 100 -10.96 14.62 -5.84
N VAL A 101 -11.10 14.88 -7.14
CA VAL A 101 -11.01 16.25 -7.68
C VAL A 101 -12.11 17.16 -7.12
N ASP A 102 -13.34 16.66 -6.98
CA ASP A 102 -14.44 17.38 -6.33
C ASP A 102 -14.06 17.73 -4.88
N ASN A 103 -13.56 16.76 -4.10
CA ASN A 103 -13.10 16.96 -2.73
C ASN A 103 -11.98 18.02 -2.61
N LEU A 104 -10.96 17.95 -3.47
CA LEU A 104 -9.87 18.94 -3.50
C LEU A 104 -10.37 20.36 -3.84
N ARG A 105 -11.43 20.47 -4.66
CA ARG A 105 -12.04 21.77 -5.04
C ARG A 105 -12.86 22.40 -3.92
N GLU A 106 -13.43 21.59 -3.03
CA GLU A 106 -14.22 22.07 -1.89
C GLU A 106 -13.33 22.70 -0.79
N CYS A 107 -12.01 22.51 -0.87
CA CYS A 107 -11.01 23.12 0.02
C CYS A 107 -10.08 24.12 -0.72
N PRO A 108 -10.62 25.21 -1.31
CA PRO A 108 -9.83 26.13 -2.15
C PRO A 108 -8.82 26.97 -1.36
N GLN A 109 -8.90 27.01 -0.03
CA GLN A 109 -7.89 27.70 0.80
C GLN A 109 -6.59 26.90 0.95
N ILE A 110 -6.59 25.63 0.55
CA ILE A 110 -5.48 24.69 0.78
C ILE A 110 -4.87 24.24 -0.56
N VAL A 111 -5.67 24.07 -1.61
CA VAL A 111 -5.19 23.50 -2.89
C VAL A 111 -5.33 24.50 -4.05
N ASP A 112 -4.23 25.17 -4.41
CA ASP A 112 -4.17 26.05 -5.59
C ASP A 112 -3.96 25.27 -6.90
N ILE A 113 -3.38 24.06 -6.81
CA ILE A 113 -2.97 23.25 -7.97
C ILE A 113 -3.81 21.98 -8.02
N LEU A 114 -4.66 21.85 -9.03
CA LEU A 114 -5.53 20.69 -9.21
C LEU A 114 -4.86 19.57 -10.02
N PRO A 115 -5.31 18.31 -9.84
CA PRO A 115 -4.87 17.19 -10.66
C PRO A 115 -5.22 17.39 -12.13
N THR A 116 -4.28 17.05 -13.01
CA THR A 116 -4.41 17.11 -14.48
C THR A 116 -4.53 15.73 -15.12
N ALA A 117 -4.29 14.66 -14.36
CA ALA A 117 -4.40 13.29 -14.83
C ALA A 117 -4.94 12.34 -13.74
N GLU A 118 -5.77 11.37 -14.14
CA GLU A 118 -6.33 10.35 -13.25
C GLU A 118 -5.25 9.57 -12.47
N GLY A 119 -4.11 9.28 -13.11
CA GLY A 119 -3.02 8.55 -12.47
C GLY A 119 -2.39 9.26 -11.27
N GLN A 120 -2.58 10.59 -11.15
CA GLN A 120 -2.08 11.36 -10.00
C GLN A 120 -2.95 11.14 -8.76
N VAL A 121 -4.26 11.03 -8.92
CA VAL A 121 -5.21 10.88 -7.81
C VAL A 121 -5.48 9.42 -7.45
N ARG A 122 -5.17 8.48 -8.35
CA ARG A 122 -5.36 7.04 -8.09
C ARG A 122 -4.81 6.57 -6.74
N PRO A 123 -3.61 6.97 -6.27
CA PRO A 123 -3.10 6.57 -4.96
C PRO A 123 -3.96 7.08 -3.78
N LEU A 124 -4.64 8.22 -3.95
CA LEU A 124 -5.47 8.86 -2.92
C LEU A 124 -6.82 8.15 -2.70
N THR A 125 -7.28 7.32 -3.64
CA THR A 125 -8.57 6.60 -3.57
C THR A 125 -8.81 5.78 -2.30
N LYS A 126 -7.75 5.43 -1.57
CA LYS A 126 -7.81 4.63 -0.34
C LYS A 126 -7.71 5.45 0.95
N LEU A 127 -7.60 6.77 0.83
CA LEU A 127 -7.51 7.69 1.96
C LEU A 127 -8.88 8.31 2.24
N GLU A 128 -9.08 8.73 3.48
CA GLU A 128 -10.27 9.50 3.87
C GLU A 128 -10.26 10.91 3.26
N ALA A 129 -11.42 11.56 3.15
CA ALA A 129 -11.56 12.83 2.43
C ALA A 129 -10.59 13.93 2.92
N GLU A 130 -10.39 14.06 4.23
CA GLU A 130 -9.45 15.04 4.81
C GLU A 130 -7.99 14.67 4.47
N GLU A 131 -7.63 13.39 4.62
CA GLU A 131 -6.29 12.89 4.30
C GLU A 131 -5.92 13.04 2.82
N GLN A 132 -6.91 12.97 1.91
CA GLN A 132 -6.70 13.21 0.48
C GLN A 132 -6.22 14.64 0.22
N VAL A 133 -6.78 15.63 0.92
CA VAL A 133 -6.43 17.05 0.78
C VAL A 133 -5.01 17.29 1.29
N ASP A 134 -4.73 16.81 2.51
CA ASP A 134 -3.41 16.96 3.13
C ASP A 134 -2.31 16.26 2.31
N CYS A 135 -2.57 15.02 1.87
CA CYS A 135 -1.62 14.27 1.06
C CYS A 135 -1.36 14.94 -0.29
N TRP A 136 -2.39 15.52 -0.91
CA TRP A 136 -2.23 16.22 -2.17
C TRP A 136 -1.41 17.50 -1.99
N GLN A 137 -1.66 18.26 -0.92
CA GLN A 137 -0.91 19.46 -0.61
C GLN A 137 0.57 19.17 -0.35
N GLU A 138 0.88 18.15 0.46
CA GLU A 138 2.27 17.72 0.68
C GLU A 138 2.93 17.25 -0.63
N ALA A 139 2.19 16.60 -1.53
CA ALA A 139 2.71 16.21 -2.83
C ALA A 139 3.03 17.41 -3.73
N VAL A 140 2.19 18.47 -3.71
CA VAL A 140 2.43 19.73 -4.43
C VAL A 140 3.67 20.45 -3.91
N GLU A 141 3.84 20.51 -2.59
CA GLU A 141 5.02 21.09 -1.94
C GLU A 141 6.30 20.31 -2.31
N ALA A 142 6.23 18.97 -2.26
CA ALA A 142 7.34 18.10 -2.66
C ALA A 142 7.69 18.23 -4.15
N ALA A 143 6.73 18.63 -5.00
CA ALA A 143 6.93 18.92 -6.41
C ALA A 143 7.44 20.36 -6.67
N GLY A 144 7.69 21.15 -5.62
CA GLY A 144 8.16 22.53 -5.72
C GLY A 144 7.08 23.50 -6.19
N GLY A 145 5.83 23.31 -5.78
CA GLY A 145 4.70 24.16 -6.17
C GLY A 145 4.27 23.95 -7.62
N LYS A 146 4.49 22.75 -8.17
CA LYS A 146 4.03 22.33 -9.50
C LYS A 146 3.07 21.15 -9.37
N VAL A 147 2.36 20.84 -10.45
CA VAL A 147 1.48 19.65 -10.49
C VAL A 147 2.34 18.40 -10.21
N PRO A 148 2.05 17.64 -9.13
CA PRO A 148 2.86 16.50 -8.77
C PRO A 148 2.66 15.34 -9.77
N SER A 149 3.71 14.54 -9.96
CA SER A 149 3.56 13.28 -10.70
C SER A 149 2.87 12.23 -9.81
N GLY A 150 2.17 11.27 -10.41
CA GLY A 150 1.55 10.18 -9.65
C GLY A 150 2.53 9.35 -8.81
N ARG A 151 3.83 9.35 -9.15
CA ARG A 151 4.87 8.71 -8.32
C ARG A 151 5.14 9.48 -7.03
N ILE A 152 5.18 10.82 -7.10
CA ILE A 152 5.36 11.68 -5.92
C ILE A 152 4.15 11.48 -5.00
N VAL A 153 2.94 11.60 -5.54
CA VAL A 153 1.70 11.40 -4.77
C VAL A 153 1.70 10.03 -4.11
N LYS A 154 2.00 8.97 -4.86
CA LYS A 154 2.10 7.61 -4.30
C LYS A 154 3.11 7.53 -3.15
N SER A 155 4.30 8.13 -3.29
CA SER A 155 5.31 8.10 -2.23
C SER A 155 4.86 8.80 -0.95
N ILE A 156 4.08 9.88 -1.06
CA ILE A 156 3.50 10.58 0.09
C ILE A 156 2.39 9.74 0.71
N VAL A 157 1.49 9.15 -0.09
CA VAL A 157 0.46 8.22 0.40
C VAL A 157 1.10 7.06 1.16
N ASP A 158 2.16 6.45 0.60
CA ASP A 158 2.86 5.34 1.24
C ASP A 158 3.48 5.79 2.57
N LYS A 159 4.10 6.99 2.63
CA LYS A 159 4.61 7.58 3.88
C LYS A 159 3.51 7.87 4.90
N ILE A 160 2.38 8.43 4.49
CA ILE A 160 1.25 8.71 5.39
C ILE A 160 0.72 7.40 5.94
N ARG A 161 0.53 6.39 5.08
CA ARG A 161 0.11 5.06 5.52
C ARG A 161 1.13 4.42 6.45
N GLU A 162 2.43 4.63 6.24
CA GLU A 162 3.49 4.18 7.16
C GLU A 162 3.56 4.99 8.46
N LYS A 163 3.24 6.28 8.44
CA LYS A 163 3.25 7.20 9.60
C LYS A 163 2.00 7.05 10.46
N THR A 164 0.87 6.73 9.87
CA THR A 164 -0.36 6.29 10.54
C THR A 164 -0.19 4.89 11.17
N ASN A 165 0.95 4.21 10.94
CA ASN A 165 1.43 3.13 11.80
C ASN A 165 1.93 3.74 13.08
N LEU A 166 1.01 3.99 14.01
CA LEU A 166 1.38 4.05 15.41
C LEU A 166 2.26 2.82 15.70
N PRO A 167 3.44 2.99 16.33
CA PRO A 167 4.31 1.87 16.65
C PRO A 167 3.47 0.84 17.40
N ASN A 168 3.64 -0.43 17.02
CA ASN A 168 2.89 -1.50 17.64
C ASN A 168 3.01 -1.38 19.16
N PRO A 169 1.90 -1.16 19.89
CA PRO A 169 1.96 -0.87 21.32
C PRO A 169 2.43 -2.06 22.15
N TYR A 170 2.53 -3.23 21.52
CA TYR A 170 2.89 -4.47 22.16
C TYR A 170 4.39 -4.80 22.05
N HIS A 171 4.90 -5.49 23.07
CA HIS A 171 6.29 -5.91 23.18
C HIS A 171 6.42 -7.43 23.19
N LEU A 172 7.61 -7.92 22.83
CA LEU A 172 7.92 -9.33 22.88
C LEU A 172 7.77 -9.88 24.31
N GLY A 173 7.09 -11.01 24.45
CA GLY A 173 6.86 -11.66 25.75
C GLY A 173 5.64 -11.16 26.52
N GLU A 174 4.95 -10.12 26.04
CA GLU A 174 3.71 -9.66 26.68
C GLU A 174 2.57 -10.67 26.53
N VAL A 175 1.70 -10.71 27.53
CA VAL A 175 0.52 -11.58 27.55
C VAL A 175 -0.70 -10.80 27.08
N CYS A 176 -1.35 -11.33 26.05
CA CYS A 176 -2.48 -10.67 25.40
C CYS A 176 -3.66 -11.63 25.26
N GLN A 177 -4.86 -11.08 25.18
CA GLN A 177 -6.08 -11.82 24.86
C GLN A 177 -6.49 -11.57 23.41
N ILE A 178 -6.86 -12.65 22.70
CA ILE A 178 -7.38 -12.59 21.34
C ILE A 178 -8.87 -12.23 21.37
N LEU A 179 -9.22 -11.20 20.59
CA LEU A 179 -10.56 -10.73 20.32
C LEU A 179 -10.85 -10.89 18.82
N PRO A 180 -11.47 -12.00 18.39
CA PRO A 180 -11.69 -12.29 16.97
C PRO A 180 -12.48 -11.21 16.22
N LYS A 181 -13.39 -10.50 16.89
CA LYS A 181 -14.36 -9.55 16.29
C LYS A 181 -14.95 -10.17 15.00
N ASP A 182 -14.62 -9.62 13.83
CA ASP A 182 -15.10 -10.04 12.51
C ASP A 182 -14.11 -10.92 11.72
N ASN A 183 -13.00 -11.35 12.33
CA ASN A 183 -11.97 -12.13 11.64
C ASN A 183 -12.34 -13.64 11.60
N PRO A 184 -12.65 -14.20 10.41
CA PRO A 184 -13.00 -15.61 10.27
C PRO A 184 -11.84 -16.57 10.60
N GLU A 185 -10.59 -16.13 10.49
CA GLU A 185 -9.39 -16.95 10.79
C GLU A 185 -9.20 -17.18 12.30
N LEU A 186 -9.84 -16.37 13.14
CA LEU A 186 -9.78 -16.46 14.61
C LEU A 186 -11.03 -17.12 15.22
N LYS A 187 -11.82 -17.82 14.39
CA LYS A 187 -13.05 -18.48 14.84
C LYS A 187 -12.75 -19.51 15.95
N GLY A 188 -13.44 -19.39 17.08
CA GLY A 188 -13.23 -20.25 18.25
C GLY A 188 -12.14 -19.77 19.23
N LYS A 189 -11.38 -18.73 18.88
CA LYS A 189 -10.32 -18.13 19.71
C LYS A 189 -10.79 -16.97 20.59
N SER A 190 -12.09 -16.76 20.66
CA SER A 190 -12.66 -15.71 21.49
C SER A 190 -12.28 -15.94 22.95
N GLY A 191 -11.57 -14.95 23.49
CA GLY A 191 -11.14 -14.94 24.88
C GLY A 191 -9.90 -15.78 25.18
N CYS A 192 -9.30 -16.45 24.20
CA CYS A 192 -8.04 -17.16 24.40
C CYS A 192 -6.91 -16.17 24.67
N TRP A 193 -6.04 -16.48 25.62
CA TRP A 193 -4.82 -15.72 25.87
C TRP A 193 -3.60 -16.42 25.27
N GLY A 194 -2.54 -15.65 25.06
CA GLY A 194 -1.26 -16.16 24.59
C GLY A 194 -0.13 -15.13 24.76
N ILE A 195 1.06 -15.54 24.36
CA ILE A 195 2.29 -14.77 24.49
C ILE A 195 2.69 -14.20 23.15
N ILE A 196 3.08 -12.94 23.11
CA ILE A 196 3.63 -12.33 21.89
C ILE A 196 5.03 -12.87 21.63
N THR A 197 5.19 -13.56 20.51
CA THR A 197 6.47 -14.13 20.06
C THR A 197 7.07 -13.39 18.87
N HIS A 198 6.28 -12.56 18.19
CA HIS A 198 6.78 -11.65 17.17
C HIS A 198 5.94 -10.38 17.13
N VAL A 199 6.61 -9.22 17.02
CA VAL A 199 5.99 -7.92 16.88
C VAL A 199 6.21 -7.45 15.44
N GLY A 200 5.16 -7.49 14.63
CA GLY A 200 5.13 -6.87 13.31
C GLY A 200 4.58 -5.45 13.36
N ASN A 201 4.63 -4.74 12.23
CA ASN A 201 4.22 -3.33 12.16
C ASN A 201 2.73 -3.09 12.49
N PHE A 202 1.86 -4.08 12.23
CA PHE A 202 0.40 -3.95 12.38
C PHE A 202 -0.28 -5.17 13.03
N SER A 203 0.53 -6.16 13.38
CA SER A 203 0.08 -7.46 13.85
C SER A 203 1.15 -8.05 14.74
N CYS A 204 0.73 -8.89 15.66
CA CYS A 204 1.62 -9.70 16.46
C CYS A 204 1.42 -11.17 16.11
N THR A 205 2.49 -11.95 16.16
CA THR A 205 2.37 -13.40 16.30
C THR A 205 2.17 -13.69 17.77
N ILE A 206 1.06 -14.36 18.08
CA ILE A 206 0.72 -14.80 19.42
C ILE A 206 0.74 -16.33 19.47
N THR A 207 1.50 -16.87 20.41
CA THR A 207 1.53 -18.30 20.71
C THR A 207 0.51 -18.59 21.81
N THR A 208 -0.51 -19.38 21.48
CA THR A 208 -1.52 -19.90 22.41
C THR A 208 -1.24 -21.38 22.70
N TRP A 209 -2.01 -21.98 23.60
CA TRP A 209 -1.83 -23.39 24.00
C TRP A 209 -1.89 -24.40 22.84
N ASP A 210 -2.59 -24.09 21.74
CA ASP A 210 -2.79 -24.98 20.59
C ASP A 210 -2.12 -24.53 19.29
N GLY A 211 -1.37 -23.43 19.29
CA GLY A 211 -0.66 -23.00 18.11
C GLY A 211 -0.29 -21.53 18.09
N GLU A 212 0.23 -21.11 16.94
CA GLU A 212 0.61 -19.72 16.69
C GLU A 212 -0.34 -19.06 15.71
N TYR A 213 -0.70 -17.82 16.01
CA TYR A 213 -1.66 -17.05 15.21
C TYR A 213 -1.08 -15.67 14.93
N THR A 214 -1.21 -15.22 13.69
CA THR A 214 -0.95 -13.81 13.34
C THR A 214 -2.21 -13.01 13.56
N VAL A 215 -2.20 -12.08 14.52
CA VAL A 215 -3.36 -11.32 14.95
C VAL A 215 -3.10 -9.83 14.78
N LYS A 216 -4.01 -9.12 14.13
CA LYS A 216 -3.95 -7.66 14.01
C LYS A 216 -4.05 -6.99 15.38
N ILE A 217 -3.40 -5.84 15.55
CA ILE A 217 -3.39 -5.07 16.82
C ILE A 217 -4.81 -4.79 17.33
N GLU A 218 -5.76 -4.47 16.43
CA GLU A 218 -7.17 -4.21 16.74
C GLU A 218 -7.95 -5.42 17.34
N ASN A 219 -7.41 -6.62 17.16
CA ASN A 219 -7.96 -7.89 17.63
C ASN A 219 -7.18 -8.45 18.83
N LEU A 220 -6.33 -7.64 19.44
CA LEU A 220 -5.61 -7.95 20.67
C LEU A 220 -6.09 -7.04 21.80
N LYS A 221 -6.16 -7.60 23.00
CA LYS A 221 -6.41 -6.86 24.23
C LYS A 221 -5.27 -7.07 25.20
N TYR A 222 -4.65 -5.96 25.61
CA TYR A 222 -3.63 -5.94 26.64
C TYR A 222 -4.21 -6.33 28.02
N LEU A 223 -3.51 -7.21 28.74
CA LEU A 223 -3.96 -7.71 30.04
C LEU A 223 -3.30 -6.99 31.24
N ASN A 224 -2.37 -6.05 31.00
CA ASN A 224 -1.70 -5.24 32.04
C ASN A 224 -1.11 -6.07 33.21
N TYR A 225 -0.49 -7.21 32.91
CA TYR A 225 0.16 -8.03 33.95
C TYR A 225 1.48 -7.44 34.43
N SER A 226 1.83 -7.73 35.69
CA SER A 226 3.15 -7.39 36.22
C SER A 226 4.24 -8.27 35.59
N GLY A 227 5.52 -7.91 35.74
CA GLY A 227 6.63 -8.72 35.20
C GLY A 227 6.61 -10.17 35.72
N ALA A 228 6.37 -10.35 37.02
CA ALA A 228 6.27 -11.68 37.63
C ALA A 228 5.07 -12.49 37.11
N ASP A 229 3.92 -11.82 36.90
CA ASP A 229 2.72 -12.44 36.33
C ASP A 229 2.95 -12.84 34.86
N CYS A 230 3.64 -12.00 34.08
CA CYS A 230 4.03 -12.33 32.71
C CYS A 230 4.95 -13.55 32.66
N GLU A 231 5.97 -13.63 33.52
CA GLU A 231 6.86 -14.79 33.62
C GLU A 231 6.09 -16.07 33.97
N TYR A 232 5.18 -16.00 34.95
CA TYR A 232 4.31 -17.12 35.31
C TYR A 232 3.46 -17.58 34.11
N MET A 233 2.81 -16.63 33.43
CA MET A 233 1.95 -16.93 32.29
C MET A 233 2.74 -17.49 31.09
N GLN A 234 3.98 -17.05 30.88
CA GLN A 234 4.87 -17.64 29.88
C GLN A 234 5.21 -19.08 30.21
N GLN A 235 5.58 -19.38 31.46
CA GLN A 235 5.86 -20.76 31.90
C GLN A 235 4.62 -21.64 31.77
N LEU A 236 3.46 -21.14 32.17
CA LEU A 236 2.19 -21.83 32.00
C LEU A 236 1.89 -22.09 30.53
N CYS A 237 2.05 -21.11 29.65
CA CYS A 237 1.85 -21.27 28.21
C CYS A 237 2.72 -22.40 27.64
N GLN A 238 4.00 -22.43 28.02
CA GLN A 238 4.93 -23.48 27.59
C GLN A 238 4.48 -24.87 28.06
N ARG A 239 4.01 -25.01 29.30
CA ARG A 239 3.44 -26.27 29.83
C ARG A 239 2.25 -26.74 28.98
N LEU A 240 1.30 -25.84 28.72
CA LEU A 240 0.11 -26.14 27.93
C LEU A 240 0.45 -26.54 26.48
N VAL A 241 1.40 -25.84 25.84
CA VAL A 241 1.85 -26.14 24.48
C VAL A 241 2.54 -27.50 24.40
N ARG A 242 3.44 -27.83 25.35
CA ARG A 242 4.10 -29.15 25.41
C ARG A 242 3.08 -30.26 25.57
N LEU A 243 2.11 -30.07 26.47
CA LEU A 243 1.05 -31.03 26.69
C LEU A 243 0.17 -31.21 25.44
N HIS A 244 -0.18 -30.13 24.75
CA HIS A 244 -0.92 -30.21 23.48
C HIS A 244 -0.15 -31.00 22.41
N GLN A 245 1.16 -30.75 22.28
CA GLN A 245 2.02 -31.44 21.31
C GLN A 245 2.17 -32.94 21.63
N ALA A 246 2.35 -33.30 22.91
CA ALA A 246 2.49 -34.70 23.33
C ALA A 246 1.19 -35.49 23.18
N THR A 247 0.05 -34.85 23.44
CA THR A 247 -1.26 -35.49 23.36
C THR A 247 -1.75 -35.66 21.93
N GLY A 248 -1.41 -34.76 21.00
CA GLY A 248 -1.71 -34.91 19.57
C GLY A 248 -3.18 -35.25 19.27
N ASN A 249 -4.10 -34.76 20.11
CA ASN A 249 -5.55 -35.01 20.06
C ASN A 249 -6.04 -36.43 20.46
N ARG A 250 -5.25 -37.16 21.28
CA ARG A 250 -5.57 -38.53 21.71
C ARG A 250 -6.70 -38.63 22.75
N ASP A 251 -6.92 -37.59 23.55
CA ASP A 251 -7.94 -37.59 24.62
C ASP A 251 -8.70 -36.24 24.68
N ALA A 252 -10.03 -36.31 24.63
CA ALA A 252 -10.92 -35.14 24.66
C ALA A 252 -10.90 -34.41 26.01
N ALA A 253 -10.66 -35.12 27.12
CA ALA A 253 -10.59 -34.52 28.45
C ALA A 253 -9.40 -33.56 28.57
N VAL A 254 -8.26 -33.93 27.97
CA VAL A 254 -7.09 -33.04 27.89
C VAL A 254 -7.39 -31.82 27.04
N GLY A 255 -8.09 -32.00 25.92
CA GLY A 255 -8.55 -30.89 25.09
C GLY A 255 -9.46 -29.89 25.84
N TRP A 256 -10.36 -30.39 26.69
CA TRP A 256 -11.21 -29.53 27.54
C TRP A 256 -10.42 -28.81 28.61
N LEU A 257 -9.46 -29.48 29.26
CA LEU A 257 -8.59 -28.87 30.25
C LEU A 257 -7.77 -27.73 29.61
N LEU A 258 -7.09 -28.00 28.50
CA LEU A 258 -6.28 -27.02 27.78
C LEU A 258 -7.12 -25.84 27.30
N SER A 259 -8.31 -26.09 26.74
CA SER A 259 -9.23 -25.03 26.28
C SER A 259 -9.75 -24.18 27.44
N GLY A 260 -10.01 -24.79 28.60
CA GLY A 260 -10.43 -24.08 29.81
C GLY A 260 -9.33 -23.18 30.36
N LEU A 261 -8.12 -23.72 30.54
CA LEU A 261 -6.97 -22.96 31.04
C LEU A 261 -6.53 -21.87 30.05
N GLY A 262 -6.59 -22.16 28.75
CA GLY A 262 -6.25 -21.23 27.67
C GLY A 262 -7.20 -20.03 27.51
N LYS A 263 -8.35 -20.02 28.21
CA LYS A 263 -9.31 -18.91 28.26
C LYS A 263 -9.37 -18.20 29.61
N GLN A 264 -8.57 -18.65 30.57
CA GLN A 264 -8.50 -18.06 31.90
C GLN A 264 -7.49 -16.91 31.91
N ASN A 265 -7.97 -15.70 32.17
CA ASN A 265 -7.13 -14.49 32.26
C ASN A 265 -6.60 -14.21 33.68
N GLN A 266 -6.47 -15.24 34.52
CA GLN A 266 -5.89 -15.06 35.85
C GLN A 266 -4.44 -15.53 35.81
N PRO A 267 -3.46 -14.73 36.29
CA PRO A 267 -2.04 -15.07 36.28
C PRO A 267 -1.66 -16.08 37.38
N PHE A 268 -2.55 -17.02 37.68
CA PHE A 268 -2.33 -18.10 38.63
C PHE A 268 -3.30 -19.25 38.36
N LEU A 269 -2.87 -20.47 38.68
CA LEU A 269 -3.73 -21.63 38.76
C LEU A 269 -4.20 -21.83 40.20
N THR A 270 -5.45 -22.22 40.38
CA THR A 270 -5.92 -22.69 41.68
C THR A 270 -5.22 -24.00 42.06
N PRO A 271 -5.14 -24.36 43.35
CA PRO A 271 -4.51 -25.62 43.76
C PRO A 271 -5.09 -26.87 43.08
N LEU A 272 -6.39 -26.87 42.78
CA LEU A 272 -7.05 -27.96 42.05
C LEU A 272 -6.64 -27.98 40.57
N GLN A 273 -6.57 -26.82 39.91
CA GLN A 273 -6.15 -26.73 38.51
C GLN A 273 -4.69 -27.16 38.34
N GLU A 274 -3.81 -26.75 39.25
CA GLU A 274 -2.42 -27.18 39.25
C GLU A 274 -2.31 -28.69 39.41
N LYS A 275 -3.05 -29.28 40.36
CA LYS A 275 -3.06 -30.72 40.57
C LYS A 275 -3.60 -31.49 39.36
N LEU A 276 -4.66 -30.98 38.71
CA LEU A 276 -5.21 -31.59 37.50
C LEU A 276 -4.22 -31.53 36.34
N LEU A 277 -3.56 -30.39 36.14
CA LEU A 277 -2.55 -30.23 35.10
C LEU A 277 -1.36 -31.16 35.35
N ALA A 278 -0.85 -31.24 36.58
CA ALA A 278 0.29 -32.09 36.94
C ALA A 278 0.00 -33.59 36.74
N VAL A 279 -1.19 -34.06 37.12
CA VAL A 279 -1.59 -35.47 36.90
C VAL A 279 -1.60 -35.79 35.41
N VAL A 280 -2.15 -34.88 34.59
CA VAL A 280 -2.18 -35.08 33.13
C VAL A 280 -0.76 -35.02 32.56
N GLU A 281 0.10 -34.09 33.00
CA GLU A 281 1.51 -34.04 32.57
C GLU A 281 2.26 -35.33 32.90
N GLU A 282 2.04 -35.92 34.08
CA GLU A 282 2.65 -37.18 34.50
C GLU A 282 2.22 -38.37 33.61
N GLU A 283 0.93 -38.48 33.30
CA GLU A 283 0.39 -39.53 32.41
C GLU A 283 1.00 -39.50 31.00
N TYR A 284 1.39 -38.31 30.52
CA TYR A 284 2.06 -38.14 29.23
C TYR A 284 3.60 -38.06 29.33
N GLY A 285 4.18 -38.27 30.51
CA GLY A 285 5.62 -38.30 30.73
C GLY A 285 6.31 -36.94 30.58
N LEU A 286 5.63 -35.86 30.96
CA LEU A 286 6.09 -34.47 30.83
C LEU A 286 6.52 -33.83 32.16
N SER A 287 6.61 -34.61 33.25
CA SER A 287 6.95 -34.15 34.61
C SER A 287 8.42 -33.77 34.81
#